data_AF-A0A815G0N2-F1
#
_entry.id   AF-A0A815G0N2-F1
#
_cell.length_a   1.000
_cell.length_b   1.000
_cell.length_c   1.000
_cell.angle_alpha   90.00
_cell.angle_beta   90.00
_cell.angle_gamma   90.00
#
_symmetry.space_group_name_H-M   'P 1'
#
loop_
_entity.id
_entity.type
_entity.pdbx_description
1 polymer ?
#
loop_
_entity_poly.entity_id
_entity_poly.type
_entity_poly.pdbx_seq_one_letter_code
_entity_poly.pdbx_strand_id
1 'polypeptide(L)'
;KQKLTNLLEHLSNILWILDGCDERTVPRYLHSIEQELLAKLRLLLTSRSYETHDFQYDAQIQIQSFGDEDIEKCISNYFSLTLRSKGSAC
;
A
#
# COMPACT_ATOMS: atom_id res chain seq x y z
N LYS A 1 3.58 -30.34 9.53
CA LYS A 1 4.31 -29.27 10.24
C LYS A 1 5.46 -28.70 9.40
N GLN A 2 6.45 -29.50 8.99
CA GLN A 2 7.58 -29.05 8.12
C GLN A 2 7.18 -28.24 6.87
N LYS A 3 6.18 -28.71 6.11
CA LYS A 3 5.72 -28.03 4.88
C LYS A 3 5.14 -26.64 5.12
N LEU A 4 4.48 -26.43 6.26
CA LEU A 4 3.89 -25.14 6.61
C LEU A 4 4.98 -24.13 6.99
N THR A 5 6.01 -24.59 7.71
CA THR A 5 7.16 -23.76 8.08
C THR A 5 7.92 -23.27 6.84
N ASN A 6 8.22 -24.20 5.91
CA ASN A 6 8.91 -23.85 4.66
C ASN A 6 8.08 -22.90 3.79
N LEU A 7 6.75 -23.04 3.79
CA LEU A 7 5.85 -22.13 3.08
C LEU A 7 5.89 -20.72 3.71
N LEU A 8 5.79 -20.62 5.03
CA LEU A 8 5.83 -19.34 5.74
C LEU A 8 7.18 -18.62 5.57
N GLU A 9 8.29 -19.37 5.57
CA GLU A 9 9.63 -18.84 5.31
C GLU A 9 9.80 -18.38 3.86
N HIS A 10 9.16 -19.06 2.90
CA HIS A 10 9.13 -18.57 1.52
C HIS A 10 8.29 -17.29 1.39
N LEU A 11 7.11 -17.26 2.01
CA LEU A 11 6.18 -16.12 1.95
C LEU A 11 6.76 -14.87 2.63
N SER A 12 7.58 -15.01 3.66
CA SER A 12 8.23 -13.88 4.32
C SER A 12 9.31 -13.20 3.46
N ASN A 13 9.80 -13.86 2.41
CA ASN A 13 10.71 -13.26 1.42
C ASN A 13 9.98 -12.43 0.36
N ILE A 14 8.65 -12.45 0.35
CA ILE A 14 7.82 -11.72 -0.60
C ILE A 14 7.31 -10.44 0.08
N LEU A 15 7.43 -9.30 -0.61
CA LEU A 15 6.75 -8.06 -0.19
C LEU A 15 5.32 -8.08 -0.72
N TRP A 16 4.37 -8.02 0.19
CA TRP A 16 2.95 -7.96 -0.10
C TRP A 16 2.46 -6.52 0.06
N ILE A 17 1.74 -6.02 -0.93
CA ILE A 17 1.12 -4.69 -0.87
C ILE A 17 -0.39 -4.89 -0.78
N LEU A 18 -0.99 -4.33 0.27
CA LEU A 18 -2.43 -4.32 0.44
C LEU A 18 -2.92 -2.87 0.36
N ASP A 19 -3.59 -2.56 -0.75
CA ASP A 19 -4.14 -1.24 -1.00
C ASP A 19 -5.55 -1.12 -0.40
N GLY A 20 -5.85 -0.02 0.28
CA GLY A 20 -7.17 0.23 0.89
C GLY A 20 -7.49 -0.73 2.03
N CYS A 21 -6.54 -0.93 2.95
CA CYS A 21 -6.66 -1.87 4.08
C CYS A 21 -7.94 -1.68 4.91
N ASP A 22 -8.39 -0.43 5.07
CA ASP A 22 -9.60 -0.04 5.79
C ASP A 22 -10.92 -0.36 5.07
N GLU A 23 -10.89 -0.63 3.76
CA GLU A 23 -12.11 -1.01 3.02
C GLU A 23 -12.53 -2.46 3.28
N ARG A 24 -11.71 -3.22 4.02
CA ARG A 24 -11.91 -4.63 4.25
C ARG A 24 -12.91 -4.88 5.38
N THR A 25 -13.91 -5.70 5.09
CA THR A 25 -14.83 -6.20 6.12
C THR A 25 -14.43 -7.61 6.52
N VAL A 26 -13.62 -7.75 7.57
CA VAL A 26 -13.26 -9.06 8.13
C VAL A 26 -14.16 -9.36 9.33
N PRO A 27 -14.87 -10.50 9.35
CA PRO A 27 -15.67 -10.89 10.49
C PRO A 27 -14.84 -10.91 11.78
N ARG A 28 -15.35 -10.32 12.86
CA ARG A 28 -14.61 -10.18 14.14
C ARG A 28 -13.99 -11.48 14.65
N TYR A 29 -14.67 -12.62 14.46
CA TYR A 29 -14.16 -13.93 14.90
C TYR A 29 -12.93 -14.43 14.11
N LEU A 30 -12.64 -13.85 12.94
CA LEU A 30 -11.45 -14.13 12.14
C LEU A 30 -10.33 -13.12 12.35
N HIS A 31 -10.59 -12.02 13.06
CA HIS A 31 -9.64 -10.92 13.17
C HIS A 31 -8.32 -11.36 13.82
N SER A 32 -8.37 -12.18 14.88
CA SER A 32 -7.16 -12.70 15.52
C SER A 32 -6.33 -13.59 14.60
N ILE A 33 -6.98 -14.42 13.78
CA ILE A 33 -6.32 -15.31 12.81
C ILE A 33 -5.67 -14.48 11.70
N GLU A 34 -6.38 -13.46 11.22
CA GLU A 34 -5.85 -12.54 10.22
C GLU A 34 -4.60 -11.82 10.73
N GLN A 35 -4.64 -11.24 11.94
CA GLN A 35 -3.49 -10.57 12.54
C GLN A 35 -2.29 -11.50 12.65
N GLU A 36 -2.49 -12.76 13.06
CA GLU A 36 -1.40 -13.73 13.18
C GLU A 36 -0.78 -14.10 11.81
N LEU A 37 -1.59 -14.16 10.76
CA LEU A 37 -1.11 -14.38 9.39
C LEU A 37 -0.34 -13.18 8.87
N LEU A 38 -0.89 -11.98 9.04
CA LEU A 38 -0.28 -10.74 8.57
C LEU A 38 1.06 -10.46 9.29
N ALA A 39 1.15 -10.74 10.59
CA ALA A 39 2.38 -10.58 11.36
C ALA A 39 3.56 -11.45 10.88
N LYS A 40 3.29 -12.49 10.06
CA LYS A 40 4.33 -13.38 9.51
C LYS A 40 4.80 -12.97 8.11
N LEU A 41 4.18 -11.95 7.52
CA LEU A 41 4.46 -11.49 6.16
C LEU A 41 5.15 -10.13 6.18
N ARG A 42 5.96 -9.85 5.15
CA ARG A 42 6.46 -8.49 4.90
C ARG A 42 5.38 -7.73 4.14
N LEU A 43 4.74 -6.77 4.81
CA LEU A 43 3.57 -6.07 4.28
C LEU A 43 3.84 -4.57 4.16
N LEU A 44 3.29 -3.98 3.10
CA LEU A 44 3.01 -2.56 3.00
C LEU A 44 1.50 -2.39 2.90
N LEU A 45 0.92 -1.70 3.88
CA LEU A 45 -0.52 -1.47 3.97
C LEU A 45 -0.80 0.00 3.70
N THR A 46 -1.71 0.31 2.79
CA THR A 46 -2.23 1.68 2.61
C THR A 46 -3.59 1.78 3.29
N SER A 47 -3.88 2.95 3.87
CA SER A 47 -5.16 3.20 4.50
C SER A 47 -5.48 4.68 4.58
N ARG A 48 -6.76 5.00 4.69
CA ARG A 48 -7.20 6.34 5.12
C ARG A 48 -6.76 6.62 6.56
N SER A 49 -6.54 7.90 6.88
CA SER A 49 -5.86 8.33 8.11
C SER A 49 -6.52 7.97 9.45
N TYR A 50 -7.77 7.50 9.46
CA TYR A 50 -8.56 7.36 10.69
C TYR A 50 -8.79 5.92 11.14
N GLU A 51 -8.41 4.91 10.35
CA GLU A 51 -8.86 3.52 10.56
C GLU A 51 -7.75 2.53 10.94
N THR A 52 -6.55 3.00 11.28
CA THR A 52 -5.41 2.10 11.54
C THR A 52 -5.34 1.51 12.96
N HIS A 53 -6.35 1.72 13.82
CA HIS A 53 -6.29 1.39 15.25
C HIS A 53 -6.22 -0.11 15.55
N ASP A 54 -6.60 -0.96 14.59
CA ASP A 54 -6.79 -2.39 14.82
C ASP A 54 -5.57 -3.27 14.51
N PHE A 55 -4.50 -2.72 13.93
CA PHE A 55 -3.30 -3.48 13.59
C PHE A 55 -2.08 -2.97 14.36
N GLN A 56 -1.20 -3.91 14.72
CA GLN A 56 0.15 -3.57 15.19
C GLN A 56 1.09 -3.51 14.00
N TYR A 57 1.76 -2.36 13.81
CA TYR A 57 2.70 -2.14 12.72
C TYR A 57 4.12 -1.93 13.28
N ASP A 58 5.12 -2.43 12.57
CA ASP A 58 6.54 -2.17 12.89
C ASP A 58 6.94 -0.72 12.59
N ALA A 59 6.31 -0.11 11.59
CA ALA A 59 6.52 1.27 11.18
C ALA A 59 5.23 1.86 10.60
N GLN A 60 5.06 3.16 10.79
CA GLN A 60 3.96 3.93 10.21
C GLN A 60 4.52 5.12 9.44
N ILE A 61 4.03 5.31 8.21
CA ILE A 61 4.37 6.46 7.37
C ILE A 61 3.08 7.21 7.08
N GLN A 62 3.04 8.49 7.43
CA GLN A 62 1.95 9.38 7.06
C GLN A 62 2.36 10.14 5.79
N ILE A 63 1.62 9.93 4.70
CA ILE A 63 1.78 10.72 3.49
C ILE A 63 1.15 12.08 3.76
N GLN A 64 1.97 13.12 3.78
CA GLN A 64 1.52 14.52 3.84
C GLN A 64 1.21 15.03 2.43
N SER A 65 0.60 16.21 2.37
CA SER A 65 0.36 16.91 1.10
C SER A 65 1.65 17.16 0.34
N PHE A 66 1.56 17.20 -0.99
CA PHE A 66 2.67 17.60 -1.86
C PHE A 66 3.02 19.08 -1.67
N GLY A 67 4.31 19.41 -1.81
CA GLY A 67 4.76 20.80 -1.81
C GLY A 67 4.41 21.49 -3.13
N ASP A 68 4.43 22.83 -3.12
CA ASP A 68 4.12 23.64 -4.31
C ASP A 68 5.03 23.29 -5.50
N GLU A 69 6.32 23.05 -5.26
CA GLU A 69 7.28 22.64 -6.30
C GLU A 69 6.91 21.30 -6.95
N ASP A 70 6.43 20.33 -6.17
CA ASP A 70 5.98 19.03 -6.69
C ASP A 70 4.73 19.17 -7.54
N ILE A 71 3.81 20.05 -7.11
CA ILE A 71 2.57 20.37 -7.84
C ILE A 71 2.90 21.07 -9.16
N GLU A 72 3.75 22.10 -9.14
CA GLU A 72 4.17 22.81 -10.35
C GLU A 72 4.84 21.87 -11.36
N LYS A 73 5.72 20.98 -10.87
CA LYS A 73 6.38 19.96 -11.69
C LYS A 73 5.38 18.98 -12.28
N CYS A 74 4.39 18.52 -11.50
CA CYS A 74 3.34 17.63 -11.97
C CYS A 74 2.51 18.27 -13.09
N ILE A 75 2.08 19.52 -12.89
CA ILE A 75 1.32 20.30 -13.86
C ILE A 75 2.12 20.51 -15.16
N SER A 76 3.38 20.92 -15.03
CA SER A 76 4.27 21.12 -16.18
C SER A 76 4.48 19.83 -16.99
N ASN A 77 4.67 18.70 -16.31
CA ASN A 77 4.77 17.39 -16.95
C ASN A 77 3.48 17.00 -17.69
N TYR A 78 2.32 17.22 -17.08
CA TYR A 78 1.04 16.91 -17.69
C TYR A 78 0.84 17.69 -19.01
N PHE A 79 1.07 19.00 -19.00
CA PHE A 79 0.89 19.84 -20.18
C PHE A 79 1.95 19.58 -21.25
N SER A 80 3.21 19.35 -20.88
CA SER A 80 4.26 19.04 -21.85
C SER A 80 4.03 17.70 -22.57
N LEU A 81 3.52 16.69 -21.87
CA LEU A 81 3.16 15.39 -22.46
C LEU A 81 1.89 15.49 -23.33
N THR A 82 0.89 16.28 -22.89
CA THR A 82 -0.38 16.45 -23.62
C THR A 82 -0.23 17.31 -24.88
N LEU A 83 0.65 18.32 -24.87
CA LEU A 83 0.94 19.14 -26.04
C LEU A 83 1.80 18.39 -27.07
N ARG A 84 2.71 17.52 -26.63
CA ARG A 84 3.49 16.64 -27.51
C ARG A 84 2.63 15.59 -28.24
N SER A 85 1.56 15.09 -27.62
CA SER A 85 0.64 14.13 -28.27
C SER A 85 -0.32 14.79 -29.26
N LYS A 86 -0.57 16.10 -29.14
CA LYS A 86 -1.39 16.88 -30.10
C LYS A 86 -0.58 17.51 -31.24
N GLY A 87 0.73 17.74 -31.04
CA GLY A 87 1.63 18.29 -32.07
C GLY A 87 2.18 17.28 -33.08
N SER A 88 1.90 15.99 -32.93
CA SER A 88 2.34 14.89 -33.81
C SER A 88 1.26 14.38 -34.76
N ALA A 89 0.13 15.08 -34.86
CA ALA A 89 -0.98 14.80 -35.78
C ALA A 89 -1.00 15.72 -37.02
N CYS A 90 0.16 16.12 -37.53
CA CYS A 90 0.32 16.83 -38.81
C CYS A 90 1.13 15.99 -39.80
#